data_AF-A0AAW9I610-F1
#
_entry.id   AF-A0AAW9I610-F1
#
_cell.length_a   1.000
_cell.length_b   1.000
_cell.length_c   1.000
_cell.angle_alpha   90.00
_cell.angle_beta   90.00
_cell.angle_gamma   90.00
#
_symmetry.space_group_name_H-M   'P 1'
#
loop_
_entity.id
_entity.type
_entity.pdbx_description
1 polymer ?
#
loop_
_entity_poly.entity_id
_entity_poly.type
_entity_poly.pdbx_seq_one_letter_code
_entity_poly.pdbx_strand_id
1 'polypeptide(L)'
;LALMLNEVGRRSFKRIVQTISYLPHFLSWVIVSGFAISILSTDNGSLNILLQKLSLIDETINFLSEPKYFWSILTVTNVWKEIGFSSIVYLAAIAGINPQLYEAASIDGASRLKQNISITIPSIMSINVVFSIFAIGNFLNAGFEDIV
;
A
#
# COMPACT_ATOMS: atom_id res chain seq x y z
N LEU A 1 -3.72 2.70 -3.94
CA LEU A 1 -3.97 3.89 -3.09
C LEU A 1 -4.17 5.18 -3.90
N ALA A 2 -3.25 5.55 -4.81
CA ALA A 2 -3.32 6.81 -5.57
C ALA A 2 -4.67 7.03 -6.30
N LEU A 3 -5.18 6.03 -7.02
CA LEU A 3 -6.49 6.11 -7.69
C LEU A 3 -7.62 6.41 -6.69
N MET A 4 -7.65 5.73 -5.54
CA MET A 4 -8.66 5.97 -4.50
C MET A 4 -8.56 7.41 -3.95
N LEU A 5 -7.34 7.88 -3.69
CA LEU A 5 -7.09 9.26 -3.23
C LEU A 5 -7.44 10.31 -4.30
N ASN A 6 -7.35 9.96 -5.59
CA ASN A 6 -7.76 10.83 -6.68
C ASN A 6 -9.27 11.07 -6.67
N GLU A 7 -10.06 10.02 -6.43
CA GLU A 7 -11.53 10.08 -6.38
C GLU A 7 -12.09 10.77 -5.12
N VAL A 8 -11.27 11.05 -4.10
CA VAL A 8 -11.73 11.75 -2.90
C VAL A 8 -12.03 13.22 -3.22
N GLY A 9 -13.31 13.57 -3.29
CA GLY A 9 -13.76 14.96 -3.50
C GLY A 9 -13.57 15.89 -2.30
N ARG A 10 -13.63 15.37 -1.06
CA ARG A 10 -13.45 16.18 0.16
C ARG A 10 -11.98 16.44 0.43
N ARG A 11 -11.52 17.67 0.17
CA ARG A 11 -10.11 18.09 0.30
C ARG A 11 -9.53 17.88 1.71
N SER A 12 -10.29 18.14 2.76
CA SER A 12 -9.86 17.94 4.16
C SER A 12 -9.60 16.47 4.45
N PHE A 13 -10.53 15.60 4.07
CA PHE A 13 -10.39 14.15 4.23
C PHE A 13 -9.20 13.62 3.43
N LYS A 14 -9.04 14.04 2.17
CA LYS A 14 -7.88 13.67 1.33
C LYS A 14 -6.55 14.01 2.01
N ARG A 15 -6.43 15.22 2.56
CA ARG A 15 -5.21 15.67 3.24
C ARG A 15 -4.90 14.81 4.48
N ILE A 16 -5.91 14.50 5.30
CA ILE A 16 -5.73 13.65 6.49
C ILE A 16 -5.24 12.26 6.09
N VAL A 17 -5.91 11.62 5.12
CA VAL A 17 -5.54 10.27 4.67
C VAL A 17 -4.13 10.26 4.07
N GLN A 18 -3.76 11.28 3.29
CA GLN A 18 -2.40 11.43 2.78
C GLN A 18 -1.37 11.54 3.91
N THR A 19 -1.58 12.45 4.87
CA THR A 19 -0.64 12.61 6.00
C THR A 19 -0.47 11.31 6.79
N ILE A 20 -1.55 10.62 7.12
CA ILE A 20 -1.49 9.35 7.86
C ILE A 20 -0.79 8.27 7.04
N SER A 21 -1.11 8.16 5.75
CA SER A 21 -0.53 7.11 4.90
C SER A 21 0.95 7.35 4.60
N TYR A 22 1.40 8.61 4.59
CA TYR A 22 2.79 8.96 4.25
C TYR A 22 3.73 8.83 5.45
N LEU A 23 3.22 8.97 6.67
CA LEU A 23 4.02 8.97 7.89
C LEU A 23 4.87 7.69 8.09
N PRO A 24 4.36 6.46 7.85
CA PRO A 24 5.12 5.23 8.08
C PRO A 24 6.43 5.12 7.27
N HIS A 25 6.49 5.75 6.09
CA HIS A 25 7.66 5.74 5.24
C HIS A 25 8.91 6.29 5.95
N PHE A 26 8.72 7.31 6.79
CA PHE A 26 9.82 7.99 7.49
C PHE A 26 10.34 7.23 8.74
N LEU A 27 9.66 6.17 9.17
CA LEU A 27 10.12 5.35 10.30
C LEU A 27 11.28 4.43 9.89
N SER A 28 12.26 4.16 10.75
CA SER A 28 13.30 3.18 10.42
C SER A 28 12.72 1.76 10.39
N TRP A 29 13.36 0.85 9.63
CA TRP A 29 12.96 -0.56 9.62
C TRP A 29 13.05 -1.22 10.99
N VAL A 30 13.97 -0.78 11.86
CA VAL A 30 14.04 -1.27 13.26
C VAL A 30 12.77 -0.93 14.04
N ILE A 31 12.28 0.31 13.95
CA ILE A 31 11.05 0.74 14.63
C ILE A 31 9.85 -0.02 14.08
N VAL A 32 9.78 -0.15 12.75
CA VAL A 32 8.67 -0.84 12.07
C VAL A 32 8.61 -2.31 12.45
N SER A 33 9.76 -3.01 12.43
CA SER A 33 9.84 -4.41 12.86
C SER A 33 9.50 -4.58 14.34
N GLY A 34 9.95 -3.67 15.22
CA GLY A 34 9.57 -3.68 16.63
C GLY A 34 8.05 -3.50 16.83
N PHE A 35 7.42 -2.63 16.05
CA PHE A 35 5.97 -2.44 16.06
C PHE A 35 5.23 -3.70 15.60
N ALA A 36 5.66 -4.31 14.49
CA ALA A 36 5.08 -5.54 13.98
C ALA A 36 5.21 -6.70 14.98
N ILE A 37 6.40 -6.89 15.58
CA ILE A 37 6.65 -7.90 16.61
C ILE A 37 5.74 -7.68 17.82
N SER A 38 5.61 -6.44 18.29
CA SER A 38 4.75 -6.11 19.45
C SER A 38 3.28 -6.43 19.19
N ILE A 39 2.77 -6.09 18.00
CA ILE A 39 1.36 -6.37 17.62
C ILE A 39 1.11 -7.87 17.46
N LEU A 40 2.08 -8.59 16.87
CA LEU A 40 1.96 -10.00 16.50
C LEU A 40 2.48 -10.97 17.57
N SER A 41 2.92 -10.46 18.71
CA SER A 41 3.43 -11.26 19.82
C SER A 41 2.42 -12.32 20.26
N THR A 42 2.91 -13.53 20.52
CA THR A 42 2.12 -14.60 21.16
C THR A 42 1.73 -14.17 22.58
N ASP A 43 2.65 -13.54 23.29
CA ASP A 43 2.46 -13.06 24.65
C ASP A 43 1.96 -11.61 24.61
N ASN A 44 0.69 -11.41 24.93
CA ASN A 44 0.05 -10.11 25.06
C ASN A 44 0.07 -9.23 23.78
N GLY A 45 0.17 -9.85 22.59
CA GLY A 45 0.08 -9.14 21.31
C GLY A 45 -1.32 -8.63 21.03
N SER A 46 -1.43 -7.38 20.58
CA SER A 46 -2.72 -6.71 20.38
C SER A 46 -3.60 -7.41 19.34
N LEU A 47 -3.02 -8.03 18.30
CA LEU A 47 -3.78 -8.78 17.30
C LEU A 47 -4.39 -10.06 17.89
N ASN A 48 -3.60 -10.84 18.64
CA ASN A 48 -4.09 -12.05 19.31
C ASN A 48 -5.23 -11.71 20.29
N ILE A 49 -5.06 -10.66 21.09
CA ILE A 49 -6.10 -10.18 22.03
C ILE A 49 -7.38 -9.80 21.29
N LEU A 50 -7.26 -9.09 20.15
CA LEU A 50 -8.42 -8.71 19.35
C LEU A 50 -9.14 -9.93 18.77
N LEU A 51 -8.39 -10.90 18.22
CA LEU A 51 -8.96 -12.11 17.63
C LEU A 51 -9.69 -12.97 18.68
N GLN A 52 -9.14 -13.10 19.89
CA GLN A 52 -9.80 -13.79 21.00
C GLN A 52 -11.06 -13.06 21.45
N LYS A 53 -11.02 -11.72 21.58
CA LYS A 53 -12.20 -10.91 21.93
C LYS A 53 -13.33 -11.02 20.91
N LEU A 54 -12.99 -11.21 19.64
CA LEU A 54 -13.96 -11.44 18.57
C LEU A 54 -14.39 -12.91 18.44
N SER A 55 -13.91 -13.80 19.31
CA SER A 55 -14.17 -15.25 19.28
C SER A 55 -13.83 -15.89 17.93
N LEU A 56 -12.80 -15.37 17.25
CA LEU A 56 -12.30 -15.91 15.98
C LEU A 56 -11.24 -17.00 16.20
N ILE A 57 -10.64 -17.03 17.40
CA ILE A 57 -9.66 -18.01 17.85
C ILE A 57 -9.88 -18.29 19.34
N ASP A 58 -9.61 -19.52 19.76
CA ASP A 58 -9.67 -19.93 21.16
C ASP A 58 -8.29 -19.84 21.85
N GLU A 59 -7.21 -20.09 21.10
CA GLU A 59 -5.83 -20.05 21.57
C GLU A 59 -5.00 -18.99 20.83
N THR A 60 -3.93 -18.48 21.44
CA THR A 60 -3.07 -17.49 20.81
C THR A 60 -2.31 -18.10 19.62
N ILE A 61 -2.21 -17.34 18.52
CA ILE A 61 -1.45 -17.76 17.35
C ILE A 61 -0.03 -17.24 17.47
N ASN A 62 0.95 -18.13 17.28
CA ASN A 62 2.36 -17.77 17.21
C ASN A 62 2.75 -17.30 15.80
N PHE A 63 2.29 -16.09 15.43
CA PHE A 63 2.49 -15.52 14.09
C PHE A 63 3.98 -15.42 13.68
N LEU A 64 4.87 -15.15 14.64
CA LEU A 64 6.28 -14.87 14.37
C LEU A 64 7.12 -16.14 14.23
N SER A 65 6.70 -17.27 14.83
CA SER A 65 7.47 -18.53 14.77
C SER A 65 7.01 -19.47 13.66
N GLU A 66 5.79 -19.28 13.16
CA GLU A 66 5.17 -20.15 12.15
C GLU A 66 5.51 -19.68 10.72
N PRO A 67 6.29 -20.45 9.93
CA PRO A 67 6.80 -20.01 8.63
C PRO A 67 5.71 -19.62 7.61
N LYS A 68 4.51 -20.21 7.74
CA LYS A 68 3.36 -19.90 6.87
C LYS A 68 2.92 -18.43 6.91
N TYR A 69 3.20 -17.71 8.01
CA TYR A 69 2.83 -16.30 8.13
C TYR A 69 3.92 -15.34 7.68
N PHE A 70 5.17 -15.80 7.54
CA PHE A 70 6.33 -14.97 7.24
C PHE A 70 6.09 -14.01 6.06
N TRP A 71 5.70 -14.54 4.91
CA TRP A 71 5.46 -13.74 3.71
C TRP A 71 4.32 -12.75 3.89
N SER A 72 3.24 -13.15 4.56
CA SER A 72 2.10 -12.27 4.81
C SER A 72 2.49 -11.09 5.72
N ILE A 73 3.27 -11.35 6.77
CA ILE A 73 3.74 -10.33 7.72
C ILE A 73 4.69 -9.37 6.99
N LEU A 74 5.65 -9.91 6.24
CA LEU A 74 6.62 -9.12 5.49
C LEU A 74 5.93 -8.24 4.45
N THR A 75 5.05 -8.80 3.62
CA THR A 75 4.32 -8.06 2.59
C THR A 75 3.41 -6.99 3.19
N VAL A 76 2.61 -7.32 4.22
CA VAL A 76 1.70 -6.33 4.83
C VAL A 76 2.49 -5.20 5.48
N THR A 77 3.57 -5.52 6.20
CA THR A 77 4.41 -4.51 6.86
C THR A 77 5.10 -3.61 5.84
N ASN A 78 5.62 -4.17 4.76
CA ASN A 78 6.23 -3.41 3.66
C ASN A 78 5.21 -2.52 2.95
N VAL A 79 4.04 -3.06 2.60
CA VAL A 79 2.95 -2.28 1.99
C VAL A 79 2.52 -1.16 2.92
N TRP A 80 2.27 -1.44 4.20
CA TRP A 80 1.89 -0.41 5.17
C TRP A 80 2.92 0.72 5.27
N LYS A 81 4.21 0.36 5.29
CA LYS A 81 5.31 1.32 5.39
C LYS A 81 5.42 2.20 4.14
N GLU A 82 5.29 1.63 2.94
CA GLU A 82 5.68 2.28 1.69
C GLU A 82 4.52 2.81 0.85
N ILE A 83 3.32 2.22 0.95
CA ILE A 83 2.20 2.47 0.01
C ILE A 83 1.81 3.95 -0.09
N GLY A 84 1.88 4.68 1.02
CA GLY A 84 1.58 6.11 1.04
C GLY A 84 2.58 6.90 0.22
N PHE A 85 3.87 6.73 0.51
CA PHE A 85 4.92 7.44 -0.20
C PHE A 85 4.95 7.09 -1.69
N SER A 86 4.86 5.80 -2.04
CA SER A 86 4.79 5.38 -3.45
C SER A 86 3.59 6.02 -4.18
N SER A 87 2.47 6.25 -3.48
CA SER A 87 1.29 6.88 -4.08
C SER A 87 1.49 8.34 -4.50
N ILE A 88 2.49 9.05 -3.96
CA ILE A 88 2.81 10.44 -4.32
C ILE A 88 3.18 10.54 -5.80
N VAL A 89 4.03 9.63 -6.28
CA VAL A 89 4.49 9.64 -7.67
C VAL A 89 3.34 9.35 -8.63
N TYR A 90 2.49 8.38 -8.30
CA TYR A 90 1.28 8.11 -9.08
C TYR A 90 0.27 9.26 -9.04
N LEU A 91 0.10 9.94 -7.91
CA LEU A 91 -0.76 11.13 -7.84
C LEU A 91 -0.23 12.29 -8.68
N ALA A 92 1.09 12.52 -8.69
CA ALA A 92 1.72 13.51 -9.54
C ALA A 92 1.53 13.18 -11.03
N ALA A 93 1.65 11.90 -11.39
CA ALA A 93 1.38 11.42 -12.75
C ALA A 93 -0.07 11.67 -13.18
N ILE A 94 -1.03 11.33 -12.31
CA ILE A 94 -2.46 11.54 -12.58
C ILE A 94 -2.77 13.03 -12.74
N ALA A 95 -2.15 13.89 -11.93
CA ALA A 95 -2.31 15.34 -12.05
C ALA A 95 -1.79 15.91 -13.37
N GLY A 96 -0.89 15.21 -14.06
CA GLY A 96 -0.39 15.57 -15.39
C GLY A 96 -1.29 15.13 -16.56
N ILE A 97 -2.34 14.35 -16.31
CA ILE A 97 -3.25 13.90 -17.37
C ILE A 97 -4.10 15.08 -17.85
N ASN A 98 -4.21 15.22 -19.17
CA ASN A 98 -5.04 16.20 -19.83
C ASN A 98 -6.51 16.16 -19.31
N PRO A 99 -7.03 17.25 -18.71
CA PRO A 99 -8.40 17.28 -18.16
C PRO A 99 -9.50 17.08 -19.20
N GLN A 100 -9.29 17.50 -20.45
CA GLN A 100 -10.26 17.37 -21.53
C GLN A 100 -10.61 15.91 -21.84
N LEU A 101 -9.72 14.96 -21.56
CA LEU A 101 -10.02 13.52 -21.69
C LEU A 101 -11.13 13.09 -20.72
N TYR A 102 -11.09 13.58 -19.48
CA TYR A 102 -12.12 13.27 -18.48
C TYR A 102 -13.44 14.00 -18.76
N GLU A 103 -13.36 15.23 -19.26
CA GLU A 103 -14.54 16.01 -19.65
C GLU A 103 -15.27 15.35 -20.84
N ALA A 104 -14.54 14.99 -21.90
CA ALA A 104 -15.10 14.28 -23.05
C ALA A 104 -15.74 12.95 -22.64
N ALA A 105 -15.04 12.15 -21.84
CA ALA A 105 -15.58 10.90 -21.33
C ALA A 105 -16.83 11.10 -20.45
N SER A 106 -16.91 12.20 -19.70
CA SER A 106 -18.10 12.53 -18.90
C SER A 106 -19.28 12.93 -19.78
N ILE A 107 -19.05 13.63 -20.90
CA ILE A 107 -20.07 13.95 -21.92
C ILE A 107 -20.59 12.65 -22.56
N ASP A 108 -19.71 11.69 -22.83
CA ASP A 108 -20.07 10.35 -23.33
C ASP A 108 -20.71 9.43 -22.27
N GLY A 109 -20.99 9.94 -21.06
CA GLY A 109 -21.64 9.20 -19.98
C GLY A 109 -20.75 8.16 -19.27
N ALA A 110 -19.43 8.25 -19.40
CA ALA A 110 -18.52 7.34 -18.72
C ALA A 110 -18.50 7.59 -17.20
N SER A 111 -18.77 6.55 -16.41
CA SER A 111 -18.66 6.59 -14.94
C SER A 111 -17.21 6.80 -14.49
N ARG A 112 -17.00 7.25 -13.25
CA ARG A 112 -15.65 7.44 -12.66
C ARG A 112 -14.78 6.18 -12.73
N LEU A 113 -15.37 5.02 -12.49
CA LEU A 113 -14.64 3.74 -12.62
C LEU A 113 -14.21 3.48 -14.07
N LYS A 114 -15.08 3.76 -15.05
CA LYS A 114 -14.75 3.63 -16.47
C LYS A 114 -13.66 4.63 -16.88
N GLN A 115 -13.72 5.86 -16.40
CA GLN A 115 -12.66 6.86 -16.60
C GLN A 115 -11.32 6.38 -16.02
N ASN A 116 -11.33 5.78 -14.83
CA ASN A 116 -10.10 5.25 -14.22
C ASN A 116 -9.48 4.10 -15.01
N ILE A 117 -10.30 3.17 -15.52
CA ILE A 117 -9.81 2.02 -16.27
C ILE A 117 -9.39 2.41 -17.68
N SER A 118 -10.15 3.27 -18.36
CA SER A 118 -9.95 3.59 -19.78
C SER A 118 -9.04 4.79 -20.02
N ILE A 119 -8.85 5.67 -19.03
CA ILE A 119 -8.02 6.88 -19.15
C ILE A 119 -6.89 6.82 -18.14
N THR A 120 -7.20 6.86 -16.84
CA THR A 120 -6.19 7.07 -15.79
C THR A 120 -5.11 5.98 -15.79
N ILE A 121 -5.50 4.71 -15.76
CA ILE A 121 -4.57 3.57 -15.72
C ILE A 121 -3.68 3.52 -16.98
N PRO A 122 -4.22 3.56 -18.21
CA PRO A 122 -3.42 3.63 -19.42
C PRO A 122 -2.46 4.82 -19.45
N SER A 123 -2.92 6.01 -19.02
CA SER A 123 -2.10 7.23 -19.05
C SER A 123 -0.90 7.19 -18.11
N ILE A 124 -0.97 6.45 -16.99
CA ILE A 124 0.15 6.32 -16.04
C ILE A 124 0.94 5.01 -16.19
N MET A 125 0.64 4.21 -17.22
CA MET A 125 1.23 2.88 -17.38
C MET A 125 2.75 2.93 -17.57
N SER A 126 3.27 3.97 -18.24
CA SER A 126 4.72 4.18 -18.40
C SER A 126 5.44 4.25 -17.05
N ILE A 127 4.87 4.95 -16.07
CA ILE A 127 5.41 5.06 -14.72
C ILE A 127 5.33 3.72 -14.00
N ASN A 128 4.20 3.01 -14.10
CA ASN A 128 4.06 1.69 -13.50
C ASN A 128 5.11 0.69 -14.02
N VAL A 129 5.41 0.72 -15.33
CA VAL A 129 6.47 -0.11 -15.93
C VAL A 129 7.83 0.22 -15.32
N VAL A 130 8.19 1.50 -15.18
CA VAL A 130 9.46 1.91 -14.56
C VAL A 130 9.59 1.40 -13.12
N PHE A 131 8.54 1.60 -12.30
CA PHE A 131 8.54 1.08 -10.92
C PHE A 131 8.58 -0.44 -10.86
N SER A 132 7.94 -1.12 -11.81
CA SER A 132 7.98 -2.58 -11.91
C SER A 132 9.38 -3.08 -12.23
N ILE A 133 10.11 -2.40 -13.13
CA ILE A 133 11.51 -2.72 -13.43
C ILE A 133 12.38 -2.56 -12.18
N PHE A 134 12.23 -1.46 -11.43
CA PHE A 134 12.96 -1.28 -10.17
C PHE A 134 12.60 -2.34 -9.13
N ALA A 135 11.33 -2.70 -9.01
CA ALA A 135 10.89 -3.74 -8.10
C ALA A 135 11.50 -5.10 -8.45
N ILE A 136 11.55 -5.47 -9.73
CA ILE A 136 12.21 -6.70 -10.21
C ILE A 136 13.71 -6.64 -9.91
N GLY A 137 14.38 -5.51 -10.17
CA GLY A 137 15.79 -5.34 -9.85
C GLY A 137 16.09 -5.54 -8.36
N ASN A 138 15.29 -4.92 -7.49
CA ASN A 138 15.42 -5.09 -6.03
C ASN A 138 15.15 -6.54 -5.59
N PHE A 139 14.15 -7.20 -6.19
CA PHE A 139 13.84 -8.59 -5.90
C PHE A 139 15.01 -9.52 -6.26
N LEU A 140 15.62 -9.31 -7.42
CA LEU A 140 16.80 -10.07 -7.84
C LEU A 140 17.96 -9.85 -6.85
N ASN A 141 18.24 -8.61 -6.46
CA ASN A 141 19.30 -8.29 -5.50
C ASN A 141 19.07 -8.93 -4.13
N ALA A 142 17.83 -8.94 -3.62
CA ALA A 142 17.49 -9.57 -2.35
C ALA A 142 17.80 -11.08 -2.33
N GLY A 143 17.73 -11.77 -3.47
CA GLY A 143 18.13 -13.18 -3.57
C GLY A 143 19.64 -13.41 -3.67
N PHE A 144 20.43 -12.38 -3.99
CA PHE A 144 21.90 -12.50 -4.10
C PHE A 144 22.64 -12.21 -2.79
N GLU A 145 22.10 -11.33 -1.93
CA GLU A 145 22.69 -11.07 -0.60
C GLU A 145 22.63 -12.28 0.34
N ASP A 146 21.71 -13.23 0.10
CA ASP A 146 21.59 -14.47 0.88
C ASP A 146 22.52 -15.61 0.39
N ILE A 147 23.22 -15.43 -0.74
CA ILE A 147 24.08 -16.47 -1.38
C ILE A 147 25.59 -16.18 -1.17
N VAL A 148 25.97 -15.01 -0.65
CA VAL A 148 27.37 -14.62 -0.40
C VAL A 148 27.71 -14.61 1.08
#